data_AF-A0A3B9FNY3-F1
#
_entry.id   AF-A0A3B9FNY3-F1
#
_cell.length_a   1.000
_cell.length_b   1.000
_cell.length_c   1.000
_cell.angle_alpha   90.00
_cell.angle_beta   90.00
_cell.angle_gamma   90.00
#
_symmetry.space_group_name_H-M   'P 1'
#
loop_
_entity.id
_entity.type
_entity.pdbx_description
1 polymer ?
#
loop_
_entity_poly.entity_id
_entity_poly.type
_entity_poly.pdbx_seq_one_letter_code
_entity_poly.pdbx_strand_id
1 'polypeptide(L)'
;GASAGRTTLATTGLLKIEPYGANFHADFLGGSDGITGSEIKWKGTLTEAPSGVFKFTGDAATAFRFLEIENYTRLGGLSLNKAGSTTPLKVETAVTTTGAITINGGDLTVDVDLATSAGGVALQSAGKLVLGANDASINLSSGNSPITLKSDWIAFDGDASSAANGQTTLAGTGILKIEPFNADFNSNFLGGSDGATGSELNWNGALSEVSSGVFRFTGDGSNDFRHLVINDFTRLGGFVLGKNDSTIPVEVETEIDVNGPISIYGGDVTLEEDLSSRLSGADVLVKGKGKVETIASRTFQANNGDLTFWSDGDGNGEGNVVLGNDNVLNSANGRTGDTDSSGGKITLGGGSGSGAVPTGHASSSSLPGVKLGTTTANHTQVYSGGGDVSIKGTSTALGLGDDRDEAGIYQWGRMTMKSGRGSIAMEGISSTYQGIGFTAPATNTDTGTKQLIMSSAKTSGMAILLSGTSSSGPGVSFNYLNPKEILSLGGGQIQINGSGAGVGN
;
A
#
# COMPACT_ATOMS: atom_id res chain seq x y z
N GLY A 1 -35.04 42.76 -0.09
CA GLY A 1 -36.25 41.91 -0.05
C GLY A 1 -35.88 40.55 -0.61
N ALA A 2 -36.22 39.47 0.07
CA ALA A 2 -35.90 38.12 -0.39
C ALA A 2 -36.58 37.87 -1.75
N SER A 3 -35.77 37.70 -2.79
CA SER A 3 -36.24 37.27 -4.11
C SER A 3 -36.79 35.84 -3.98
N ALA A 4 -37.99 35.61 -4.50
CA ALA A 4 -38.58 34.27 -4.60
C ALA A 4 -38.01 33.44 -5.78
N GLY A 5 -37.10 34.03 -6.56
CA GLY A 5 -36.50 33.38 -7.73
C GLY A 5 -35.57 32.24 -7.33
N ARG A 6 -35.74 31.09 -7.98
CA ARG A 6 -34.81 29.95 -7.90
C ARG A 6 -34.03 29.85 -9.20
N THR A 7 -32.79 29.40 -9.09
CA THR A 7 -31.94 29.02 -10.22
C THR A 7 -32.12 27.54 -10.47
N THR A 8 -32.72 27.18 -11.61
CA THR A 8 -32.88 25.79 -12.03
C THR A 8 -31.80 25.42 -13.04
N LEU A 9 -31.09 24.33 -12.77
CA LEU A 9 -30.11 23.72 -13.68
C LEU A 9 -30.70 22.44 -14.26
N ALA A 10 -30.73 22.34 -15.59
CA ALA A 10 -31.11 21.12 -16.30
C ALA A 10 -29.87 20.55 -17.01
N THR A 11 -29.21 19.58 -16.40
CA THR A 11 -27.98 18.99 -16.94
C THR A 11 -27.91 17.49 -16.67
N THR A 12 -27.26 16.78 -17.59
CA THR A 12 -26.84 15.37 -17.43
C THR A 12 -25.32 15.23 -17.54
N GLY A 13 -24.60 16.35 -17.63
CA GLY A 13 -23.14 16.39 -17.60
C GLY A 13 -22.60 16.45 -16.17
N LEU A 14 -21.29 16.77 -16.06
CA LEU A 14 -20.65 17.07 -14.79
C LEU A 14 -21.23 18.36 -14.20
N LEU A 15 -21.74 18.28 -12.96
CA LEU A 15 -21.98 19.46 -12.14
C LEU A 15 -20.73 19.76 -11.32
N LYS A 16 -20.13 20.93 -11.54
CA LYS A 16 -18.95 21.39 -10.80
C LYS A 16 -19.25 22.68 -10.06
N ILE A 17 -19.03 22.70 -8.76
CA ILE A 17 -19.22 23.86 -7.90
C ILE A 17 -17.92 24.07 -7.11
N GLU A 18 -17.14 25.08 -7.49
CA GLU A 18 -15.84 25.39 -6.88
C GLU A 18 -15.60 26.90 -6.79
N PRO A 19 -14.78 27.37 -5.84
CA PRO A 19 -14.39 28.77 -5.80
C PRO A 19 -13.40 29.09 -6.92
N TYR A 20 -13.42 30.33 -7.42
CA TYR A 20 -12.38 30.83 -8.31
C TYR A 20 -11.01 30.87 -7.59
N GLY A 21 -11.00 31.37 -6.34
CA GLY A 21 -9.83 31.42 -5.47
C GLY A 21 -9.45 30.07 -4.86
N ALA A 22 -8.80 30.11 -3.70
CA ALA A 22 -8.51 28.89 -2.92
C ALA A 22 -9.76 28.38 -2.19
N ASN A 23 -10.54 29.30 -1.62
CA ASN A 23 -11.67 29.02 -0.74
C ASN A 23 -12.92 29.79 -1.20
N PHE A 24 -14.10 29.33 -0.81
CA PHE A 24 -15.33 30.11 -0.96
C PHE A 24 -15.32 31.32 -0.02
N HIS A 25 -15.95 32.41 -0.47
CA HIS A 25 -16.18 33.57 0.38
C HIS A 25 -17.28 33.29 1.41
N ALA A 26 -17.16 33.86 2.61
CA ALA A 26 -18.13 33.63 3.70
C ALA A 26 -19.57 34.02 3.31
N ASP A 27 -19.73 35.04 2.46
CA ASP A 27 -21.04 35.48 1.95
C ASP A 27 -21.73 34.42 1.07
N PHE A 28 -20.96 33.60 0.33
CA PHE A 28 -21.55 32.47 -0.38
C PHE A 28 -22.08 31.43 0.60
N LEU A 29 -21.30 31.15 1.65
CA LEU A 29 -21.59 30.11 2.63
C LEU A 29 -22.85 30.43 3.46
N GLY A 30 -23.10 31.69 3.78
CA GLY A 30 -24.30 32.09 4.52
C GLY A 30 -25.55 32.27 3.64
N GLY A 31 -25.37 32.35 2.32
CA GLY A 31 -26.42 32.63 1.35
C GLY A 31 -26.42 34.08 0.89
N SER A 32 -27.07 34.34 -0.26
CA SER A 32 -27.09 35.66 -0.92
C SER A 32 -27.87 36.75 -0.15
N ASP A 33 -28.21 36.53 1.11
CA ASP A 33 -28.96 37.42 2.00
C ASP A 33 -28.07 38.22 2.97
N GLY A 34 -26.74 38.08 2.87
CA GLY A 34 -25.77 38.86 3.65
C GLY A 34 -25.46 38.25 5.02
N ILE A 35 -25.88 37.01 5.25
CA ILE A 35 -25.44 36.21 6.40
C ILE A 35 -24.04 35.68 6.09
N THR A 36 -23.16 35.68 7.09
CA THR A 36 -21.86 35.00 6.99
C THR A 36 -22.02 33.52 7.35
N GLY A 37 -21.54 32.63 6.49
CA GLY A 37 -21.48 31.19 6.76
C GLY A 37 -20.03 30.71 6.89
N SER A 38 -19.87 29.49 7.42
CA SER A 38 -18.56 28.87 7.66
C SER A 38 -18.36 27.54 6.93
N GLU A 39 -19.40 26.97 6.31
CA GLU A 39 -19.37 25.62 5.74
C GLU A 39 -20.29 25.50 4.52
N ILE A 40 -19.89 24.71 3.54
CA ILE A 40 -20.75 24.30 2.42
C ILE A 40 -21.60 23.13 2.88
N LYS A 41 -22.93 23.25 2.81
CA LYS A 41 -23.84 22.13 3.09
C LYS A 41 -24.57 21.70 1.82
N TRP A 42 -24.14 20.58 1.24
CA TRP A 42 -24.88 19.92 0.17
C TRP A 42 -26.09 19.18 0.76
N LYS A 43 -27.16 19.95 0.97
CA LYS A 43 -28.40 19.49 1.58
C LYS A 43 -29.60 19.99 0.79
N GLY A 44 -30.56 19.11 0.57
CA GLY A 44 -31.80 19.44 -0.10
C GLY A 44 -32.80 18.29 -0.06
N THR A 45 -33.97 18.52 -0.63
CA THR A 45 -34.99 17.49 -0.81
C THR A 45 -34.92 16.92 -2.23
N LEU A 46 -35.13 15.61 -2.33
CA LEU A 46 -35.30 14.92 -3.60
C LEU A 46 -36.79 14.73 -3.86
N THR A 47 -37.28 15.26 -4.97
CA THR A 47 -38.66 15.04 -5.43
C THR A 47 -38.61 14.24 -6.72
N GLU A 48 -39.24 13.08 -6.73
CA GLU A 48 -39.39 12.29 -7.95
C GLU A 48 -40.32 13.04 -8.91
N ALA A 49 -39.90 13.15 -10.17
CA ALA A 49 -40.72 13.77 -11.22
C ALA A 49 -41.31 12.67 -12.12
N PRO A 50 -40.58 12.07 -13.08
CA PRO A 50 -40.87 10.75 -13.63
C PRO A 50 -40.16 9.62 -12.86
N SER A 51 -40.64 8.38 -13.02
CA SER A 51 -40.11 7.22 -12.28
C SER A 51 -38.58 7.08 -12.41
N GLY A 52 -37.88 7.05 -11.28
CA GLY A 52 -36.42 6.91 -11.21
C GLY A 52 -35.61 8.19 -11.50
N VAL A 53 -36.27 9.31 -11.79
CA VAL A 53 -35.63 10.60 -12.07
C VAL A 53 -36.04 11.62 -11.00
N PHE A 54 -35.05 12.11 -10.26
CA PHE A 54 -35.28 13.03 -9.15
C PHE A 54 -34.84 14.45 -9.49
N LYS A 55 -35.56 15.42 -8.93
CA LYS A 55 -35.17 16.82 -8.84
C LYS A 55 -34.57 17.06 -7.46
N PHE A 56 -33.39 17.66 -7.41
CA PHE A 56 -32.81 18.19 -6.17
C PHE A 56 -33.31 19.62 -5.95
N THR A 57 -33.68 19.91 -4.70
CA THR A 57 -34.14 21.22 -4.26
C THR A 57 -33.37 21.62 -3.01
N GLY A 58 -32.51 22.64 -3.10
CA GLY A 58 -31.63 23.01 -2.00
C GLY A 58 -32.38 23.42 -0.72
N ASP A 59 -31.81 23.05 0.42
CA ASP A 59 -32.37 23.29 1.75
C ASP A 59 -32.35 24.79 2.11
N ALA A 60 -33.43 25.24 2.73
CA ALA A 60 -33.69 26.65 3.02
C ALA A 60 -32.66 27.31 3.95
N ALA A 61 -31.87 26.54 4.69
CA ALA A 61 -30.86 27.03 5.63
C ALA A 61 -29.43 26.95 5.08
N THR A 62 -29.24 26.61 3.80
CA THR A 62 -27.91 26.41 3.20
C THR A 62 -27.56 27.46 2.15
N ALA A 63 -26.29 27.46 1.72
CA ALA A 63 -25.80 28.23 0.56
C ALA A 63 -26.56 27.92 -0.74
N PHE A 64 -27.20 26.74 -0.83
CA PHE A 64 -27.90 26.27 -2.03
C PHE A 64 -29.42 26.43 -1.97
N ARG A 65 -29.99 27.16 -1.01
CA ARG A 65 -31.47 27.29 -0.84
C ARG A 65 -32.26 27.71 -2.09
N PHE A 66 -31.63 28.45 -2.99
CA PHE A 66 -32.22 28.90 -4.25
C PHE A 66 -31.82 28.05 -5.46
N LEU A 67 -31.07 26.96 -5.27
CA LEU A 67 -30.66 26.04 -6.33
C LEU A 67 -31.67 24.90 -6.47
N GLU A 68 -32.01 24.62 -7.72
CA GLU A 68 -32.72 23.41 -8.12
C GLU A 68 -31.94 22.72 -9.25
N ILE A 69 -31.89 21.39 -9.22
CA ILE A 69 -31.25 20.60 -10.27
C ILE A 69 -32.25 19.57 -10.76
N GLU A 70 -32.62 19.69 -12.03
CA GLU A 70 -33.43 18.69 -12.72
C GLU A 70 -32.56 17.50 -13.15
N ASN A 71 -33.15 16.30 -13.20
CA ASN A 71 -32.45 15.07 -13.58
C ASN A 71 -31.24 14.75 -12.68
N TYR A 72 -31.35 15.03 -11.37
CA TYR A 72 -30.26 14.91 -10.41
C TYR A 72 -29.64 13.50 -10.34
N THR A 73 -30.45 12.44 -10.44
CA THR A 73 -29.96 11.05 -10.50
C THR A 73 -29.31 10.66 -11.84
N ARG A 74 -29.27 11.59 -12.80
CA ARG A 74 -28.68 11.41 -14.15
C ARG A 74 -27.52 12.37 -14.39
N LEU A 75 -26.97 12.98 -13.34
CA LEU A 75 -25.75 13.74 -13.46
C LEU A 75 -24.62 12.84 -13.99
N GLY A 76 -23.86 13.37 -14.95
CA GLY A 76 -22.69 12.72 -15.52
C GLY A 76 -21.45 12.84 -14.64
N GLY A 77 -21.62 13.29 -13.39
CA GLY A 77 -20.58 13.46 -12.37
C GLY A 77 -20.92 14.63 -11.45
N LEU A 78 -20.31 14.63 -10.26
CA LEU A 78 -20.42 15.72 -9.30
C LEU A 78 -19.03 16.09 -8.78
N SER A 79 -18.66 17.36 -8.86
CA SER A 79 -17.46 17.90 -8.23
C SER A 79 -17.82 19.05 -7.31
N LEU A 80 -17.54 18.88 -6.02
CA LEU A 80 -17.78 19.89 -5.00
C LEU A 80 -16.45 20.36 -4.40
N ASN A 81 -16.31 21.68 -4.37
CA ASN A 81 -15.14 22.41 -3.88
C ASN A 81 -13.85 22.10 -4.67
N LYS A 82 -12.84 22.95 -4.47
CA LYS A 82 -11.55 22.85 -5.15
C LYS A 82 -10.59 21.98 -4.35
N ALA A 83 -9.74 21.22 -5.04
CA ALA A 83 -8.66 20.48 -4.39
C ALA A 83 -7.76 21.45 -3.59
N GLY A 84 -7.44 21.08 -2.34
CA GLY A 84 -6.66 21.91 -1.42
C GLY A 84 -7.42 23.09 -0.80
N SER A 85 -8.72 23.25 -1.08
CA SER A 85 -9.57 24.20 -0.37
C SER A 85 -9.69 23.81 1.10
N THR A 86 -9.57 24.80 1.98
CA THR A 86 -9.80 24.65 3.42
C THR A 86 -11.24 24.99 3.81
N THR A 87 -12.12 25.29 2.85
CA THR A 87 -13.55 25.50 3.14
C THR A 87 -14.17 24.18 3.60
N PRO A 88 -14.74 24.10 4.82
CA PRO A 88 -15.46 22.92 5.29
C PRO A 88 -16.64 22.56 4.39
N LEU A 89 -16.92 21.27 4.26
CA LEU A 89 -18.00 20.75 3.43
C LEU A 89 -18.71 19.57 4.09
N LYS A 90 -20.05 19.65 4.13
CA LYS A 90 -20.93 18.57 4.56
C LYS A 90 -21.84 18.09 3.42
N VAL A 91 -21.93 16.77 3.21
CA VAL A 91 -22.84 16.13 2.25
C VAL A 91 -23.93 15.39 2.98
N GLU A 92 -25.16 15.87 2.84
CA GLU A 92 -26.34 15.39 3.58
C GLU A 92 -27.49 14.98 2.65
N THR A 93 -27.24 14.93 1.34
CA THR A 93 -28.20 14.44 0.35
C THR A 93 -27.50 13.49 -0.57
N ALA A 94 -27.99 12.25 -0.63
CA ALA A 94 -27.39 11.18 -1.39
C ALA A 94 -27.13 11.59 -2.85
N VAL A 95 -26.06 11.05 -3.42
CA VAL A 95 -25.64 11.38 -4.78
C VAL A 95 -25.47 10.09 -5.57
N THR A 96 -26.21 9.97 -6.67
CA THR A 96 -25.99 8.92 -7.67
C THR A 96 -25.67 9.57 -9.01
N THR A 97 -24.53 9.22 -9.60
CA THR A 97 -24.09 9.76 -10.88
C THR A 97 -23.65 8.66 -11.85
N THR A 98 -23.54 8.99 -13.14
CA THR A 98 -22.91 8.10 -14.12
C THR A 98 -21.39 8.30 -14.21
N GLY A 99 -20.89 9.48 -13.83
CA GLY A 99 -19.47 9.82 -13.89
C GLY A 99 -18.84 9.96 -12.50
N ALA A 100 -17.66 10.57 -12.41
CA ALA A 100 -16.93 10.69 -11.14
C ALA A 100 -17.69 11.53 -10.09
N ILE A 101 -17.55 11.14 -8.83
CA ILE A 101 -17.88 11.98 -7.67
C ILE A 101 -16.55 12.42 -7.05
N THR A 102 -16.29 13.72 -6.98
CA THR A 102 -15.10 14.30 -6.36
C THR A 102 -15.49 15.38 -5.37
N ILE A 103 -15.23 15.15 -4.09
CA ILE A 103 -15.62 16.08 -3.03
C ILE A 103 -14.37 16.45 -2.24
N ASN A 104 -14.11 17.76 -2.15
CA ASN A 104 -12.98 18.31 -1.41
C ASN A 104 -13.48 19.15 -0.22
N GLY A 105 -12.75 19.15 0.89
CA GLY A 105 -13.08 19.99 2.05
C GLY A 105 -11.85 20.37 2.87
N GLY A 106 -11.99 21.42 3.68
CA GLY A 106 -11.16 21.59 4.88
C GLY A 106 -11.46 20.42 5.80
N ASP A 107 -12.51 20.53 6.59
CA ASP A 107 -13.20 19.35 7.13
C ASP A 107 -14.23 18.85 6.11
N LEU A 108 -14.35 17.54 5.96
CA LEU A 108 -15.29 16.88 5.07
C LEU A 108 -16.14 15.88 5.85
N THR A 109 -17.45 16.06 5.84
CA THR A 109 -18.40 15.11 6.43
C THR A 109 -19.36 14.58 5.36
N VAL A 110 -19.54 13.25 5.30
CA VAL A 110 -20.46 12.58 4.38
C VAL A 110 -21.41 11.69 5.19
N ASP A 111 -22.70 12.02 5.20
CA ASP A 111 -23.72 11.35 6.04
C ASP A 111 -24.68 10.47 5.23
N VAL A 112 -24.37 10.28 3.94
CA VAL A 112 -25.28 9.69 2.96
C VAL A 112 -24.51 8.84 1.96
N ASP A 113 -25.24 7.96 1.28
CA ASP A 113 -24.68 7.16 0.20
C ASP A 113 -24.19 8.01 -0.97
N LEU A 114 -23.01 7.63 -1.48
CA LEU A 114 -22.45 8.14 -2.73
C LEU A 114 -22.28 6.97 -3.69
N ALA A 115 -22.89 7.07 -4.87
CA ALA A 115 -22.86 6.01 -5.87
C ALA A 115 -22.49 6.54 -7.25
N THR A 116 -21.60 5.82 -7.93
CA THR A 116 -21.36 6.03 -9.35
C THR A 116 -21.26 4.72 -10.12
N SER A 117 -21.74 4.73 -11.36
CA SER A 117 -21.62 3.60 -12.29
C SER A 117 -20.36 3.67 -13.17
N ALA A 118 -19.70 4.83 -13.28
CA ALA A 118 -18.39 4.99 -13.93
C ALA A 118 -17.66 6.24 -13.41
N GLY A 119 -16.34 6.23 -13.24
CA GLY A 119 -15.55 7.43 -12.93
C GLY A 119 -15.09 7.60 -11.47
N GLY A 120 -15.54 6.75 -10.55
CA GLY A 120 -14.97 6.62 -9.20
C GLY A 120 -15.47 7.64 -8.18
N VAL A 121 -15.10 7.40 -6.92
CA VAL A 121 -15.43 8.27 -5.78
C VAL A 121 -14.12 8.74 -5.14
N ALA A 122 -13.89 10.05 -5.12
CA ALA A 122 -12.72 10.66 -4.49
C ALA A 122 -13.15 11.66 -3.42
N LEU A 123 -12.82 11.36 -2.16
CA LEU A 123 -13.07 12.19 -1.00
C LEU A 123 -11.73 12.70 -0.48
N GLN A 124 -11.53 14.02 -0.49
CA GLN A 124 -10.28 14.64 -0.06
C GLN A 124 -10.55 15.70 1.01
N SER A 125 -9.86 15.58 2.14
CA SER A 125 -9.96 16.53 3.25
C SER A 125 -8.57 16.99 3.67
N ALA A 126 -8.40 18.31 3.84
CA ALA A 126 -7.19 18.89 4.41
C ALA A 126 -7.19 18.86 5.95
N GLY A 127 -8.33 18.54 6.56
CA GLY A 127 -8.56 18.39 7.99
C GLY A 127 -9.01 16.97 8.31
N LYS A 128 -10.26 16.81 8.76
CA LYS A 128 -10.88 15.48 9.01
C LYS A 128 -11.88 15.07 7.94
N LEU A 129 -11.85 13.77 7.60
CA LEU A 129 -12.84 13.10 6.77
C LEU A 129 -13.72 12.22 7.67
N VAL A 130 -14.97 12.64 7.87
CA VAL A 130 -15.95 11.90 8.69
C VAL A 130 -16.97 11.24 7.77
N LEU A 131 -17.12 9.92 7.91
CA LEU A 131 -17.98 9.09 7.08
C LEU A 131 -19.05 8.44 7.97
N GLY A 132 -20.32 8.74 7.70
CA GLY A 132 -21.46 8.22 8.44
C GLY A 132 -21.85 9.00 9.70
N ALA A 133 -21.76 10.34 9.69
CA ALA A 133 -22.05 11.10 10.91
C ALA A 133 -23.51 10.96 11.38
N ASN A 134 -23.70 11.17 12.69
CA ASN A 134 -24.95 10.88 13.42
C ASN A 134 -25.33 9.39 13.40
N ASP A 135 -24.34 8.52 13.59
CA ASP A 135 -24.49 7.06 13.60
C ASP A 135 -25.09 6.48 12.30
N ALA A 136 -24.87 7.16 11.18
CA ALA A 136 -25.35 6.70 9.88
C ALA A 136 -24.44 5.58 9.34
N SER A 137 -25.05 4.51 8.83
CA SER A 137 -24.34 3.58 7.96
C SER A 137 -24.42 4.09 6.52
N ILE A 138 -23.27 4.33 5.90
CA ILE A 138 -23.19 4.84 4.53
C ILE A 138 -22.51 3.84 3.59
N ASN A 139 -22.85 3.93 2.32
CA ASN A 139 -22.22 3.17 1.25
C ASN A 139 -21.54 4.10 0.23
N LEU A 140 -20.25 3.87 -0.01
CA LEU A 140 -19.49 4.49 -1.10
C LEU A 140 -19.33 3.47 -2.22
N SER A 141 -20.11 3.63 -3.29
CA SER A 141 -20.12 2.70 -4.43
C SER A 141 -19.54 3.30 -5.70
N SER A 142 -18.67 2.56 -6.37
CA SER A 142 -17.92 3.04 -7.56
C SER A 142 -17.90 2.08 -8.75
N GLY A 143 -18.63 0.95 -8.66
CA GLY A 143 -18.57 -0.10 -9.68
C GLY A 143 -17.15 -0.66 -9.83
N ASN A 144 -16.54 -0.52 -10.99
CA ASN A 144 -15.15 -0.92 -11.27
C ASN A 144 -14.16 0.26 -11.27
N SER A 145 -14.62 1.45 -10.91
CA SER A 145 -13.79 2.64 -10.85
C SER A 145 -13.18 2.81 -9.45
N PRO A 146 -12.14 3.65 -9.29
CA PRO A 146 -11.46 3.77 -8.01
C PRO A 146 -12.32 4.38 -6.89
N ILE A 147 -12.01 4.00 -5.65
CA ILE A 147 -12.38 4.74 -4.44
C ILE A 147 -11.09 5.30 -3.86
N THR A 148 -11.05 6.62 -3.60
CA THR A 148 -9.91 7.31 -2.99
C THR A 148 -10.39 8.07 -1.76
N LEU A 149 -9.87 7.69 -0.60
CA LEU A 149 -10.02 8.40 0.64
C LEU A 149 -8.68 9.06 0.96
N LYS A 150 -8.67 10.39 1.01
CA LYS A 150 -7.46 11.18 1.24
C LYS A 150 -7.67 12.18 2.37
N SER A 151 -7.13 11.86 3.53
CA SER A 151 -7.17 12.71 4.72
C SER A 151 -6.13 12.23 5.71
N ASP A 152 -5.53 13.14 6.47
CA ASP A 152 -4.64 12.75 7.58
C ASP A 152 -5.47 12.13 8.71
N TRP A 153 -6.75 12.51 8.84
CA TRP A 153 -7.68 11.98 9.81
C TRP A 153 -8.95 11.48 9.14
N ILE A 154 -9.21 10.18 9.18
CA ILE A 154 -10.43 9.56 8.66
C ILE A 154 -11.19 8.99 9.86
N ALA A 155 -12.51 9.16 9.88
CA ALA A 155 -13.40 8.54 10.86
C ALA A 155 -14.48 7.75 10.13
N PHE A 156 -14.46 6.43 10.31
CA PHE A 156 -15.38 5.49 9.64
C PHE A 156 -16.67 5.23 10.42
N ASP A 157 -16.70 5.63 11.69
CA ASP A 157 -17.79 5.47 12.65
C ASP A 157 -18.72 6.69 12.72
N GLY A 158 -18.41 7.76 11.98
CA GLY A 158 -19.23 8.96 11.91
C GLY A 158 -18.88 10.05 12.92
N ASP A 159 -17.86 9.89 13.77
CA ASP A 159 -17.40 10.96 14.65
C ASP A 159 -15.89 10.88 14.86
N ALA A 160 -15.20 11.99 14.59
CA ALA A 160 -13.75 12.06 14.77
C ALA A 160 -13.33 12.28 16.23
N SER A 161 -14.22 12.66 17.13
CA SER A 161 -13.89 13.18 18.46
C SER A 161 -14.37 12.32 19.62
N SER A 162 -15.18 11.30 19.33
CA SER A 162 -15.68 10.35 20.31
C SER A 162 -16.16 9.10 19.58
N ALA A 163 -16.23 7.97 20.29
CA ALA A 163 -16.79 6.75 19.71
C ALA A 163 -18.23 6.96 19.23
N ALA A 164 -18.50 6.54 18.00
CA ALA A 164 -19.82 6.56 17.38
C ALA A 164 -20.21 5.19 16.82
N ASN A 165 -21.43 5.07 16.30
CA ASN A 165 -22.00 3.79 15.83
C ASN A 165 -22.23 3.76 14.31
N GLY A 166 -21.78 4.78 13.59
CA GLY A 166 -21.82 4.80 12.14
C GLY A 166 -21.00 3.65 11.55
N GLN A 167 -21.21 3.37 10.28
CA GLN A 167 -20.45 2.36 9.57
C GLN A 167 -20.19 2.84 8.15
N THR A 168 -18.94 2.72 7.71
CA THR A 168 -18.58 3.03 6.34
C THR A 168 -18.43 1.73 5.56
N THR A 169 -19.29 1.53 4.56
CA THR A 169 -19.14 0.46 3.58
C THR A 169 -18.53 1.00 2.30
N LEU A 170 -17.44 0.39 1.85
CA LEU A 170 -16.86 0.61 0.52
C LEU A 170 -17.31 -0.53 -0.39
N ALA A 171 -17.92 -0.20 -1.52
CA ALA A 171 -18.42 -1.15 -2.50
C ALA A 171 -17.86 -0.83 -3.89
N GLY A 172 -16.76 -1.49 -4.26
CA GLY A 172 -16.11 -1.28 -5.54
C GLY A 172 -15.15 -2.40 -5.89
N THR A 173 -14.85 -2.51 -7.18
CA THR A 173 -13.87 -3.45 -7.76
C THR A 173 -12.77 -2.71 -8.52
N GLY A 174 -12.74 -1.37 -8.45
CA GLY A 174 -11.59 -0.59 -8.89
C GLY A 174 -10.48 -0.58 -7.85
N ILE A 175 -9.52 0.33 -8.02
CA ILE A 175 -8.44 0.52 -7.04
C ILE A 175 -9.00 1.19 -5.78
N LEU A 176 -8.74 0.62 -4.62
CA LEU A 176 -8.94 1.30 -3.34
C LEU A 176 -7.66 2.03 -2.94
N LYS A 177 -7.77 3.31 -2.60
CA LYS A 177 -6.68 4.11 -2.05
C LYS A 177 -7.08 4.74 -0.73
N ILE A 178 -6.27 4.51 0.30
CA ILE A 178 -6.37 5.17 1.59
C ILE A 178 -5.01 5.81 1.86
N GLU A 179 -4.95 7.13 1.73
CA GLU A 179 -3.68 7.88 1.76
C GLU A 179 -3.82 9.11 2.68
N PRO A 180 -2.75 9.54 3.37
CA PRO A 180 -2.78 10.82 4.06
C PRO A 180 -2.87 11.98 3.06
N PHE A 181 -3.44 13.10 3.50
CA PHE A 181 -3.47 14.32 2.71
C PHE A 181 -2.07 14.91 2.56
N ASN A 182 -1.35 15.03 3.69
CA ASN A 182 0.02 15.50 3.78
C ASN A 182 1.02 14.34 3.60
N ALA A 183 2.03 14.25 4.47
CA ALA A 183 2.99 13.15 4.49
C ALA A 183 2.43 11.94 5.25
N ASP A 184 1.75 12.20 6.37
CA ASP A 184 1.45 11.22 7.41
C ASP A 184 -0.01 11.25 7.83
N PHE A 185 -0.50 10.08 8.28
CA PHE A 185 -1.74 10.03 9.04
C PHE A 185 -1.55 10.70 10.41
N ASN A 186 -2.58 11.40 10.86
CA ASN A 186 -2.62 12.02 12.15
C ASN A 186 -2.79 10.96 13.25
N SER A 187 -2.15 11.14 14.40
CA SER A 187 -2.25 10.21 15.54
C SER A 187 -3.68 9.92 15.98
N ASN A 188 -4.64 10.84 15.77
CA ASN A 188 -6.05 10.60 16.09
C ASN A 188 -6.71 9.55 15.20
N PHE A 189 -6.29 9.42 13.93
CA PHE A 189 -6.72 8.30 13.10
C PHE A 189 -6.11 7.00 13.61
N LEU A 190 -4.83 7.06 13.99
CA LEU A 190 -4.07 5.91 14.44
C LEU A 190 -4.57 5.32 15.78
N GLY A 191 -5.36 6.08 16.54
CA GLY A 191 -6.03 5.58 17.75
C GLY A 191 -7.42 5.00 17.49
N GLY A 192 -7.84 4.90 16.22
CA GLY A 192 -9.14 4.38 15.82
C GLY A 192 -10.26 5.41 15.83
N SER A 193 -9.96 6.60 15.27
CA SER A 193 -10.93 7.62 14.87
C SER A 193 -11.69 8.36 15.98
N ASP A 194 -11.71 7.89 17.22
CA ASP A 194 -12.48 8.44 18.35
C ASP A 194 -11.74 9.49 19.20
N GLY A 195 -10.66 10.06 18.66
CA GLY A 195 -9.81 11.03 19.36
C GLY A 195 -8.76 10.41 20.28
N ALA A 196 -8.68 9.09 20.38
CA ALA A 196 -7.49 8.43 20.93
C ALA A 196 -6.28 8.63 20.01
N THR A 197 -5.08 8.70 20.58
CA THR A 197 -3.84 8.84 19.80
C THR A 197 -3.13 7.51 19.65
N GLY A 198 -2.86 7.08 18.42
CA GLY A 198 -1.96 5.99 18.08
C GLY A 198 -0.68 6.48 17.40
N SER A 199 0.21 5.54 17.10
CA SER A 199 1.52 5.80 16.51
C SER A 199 1.87 4.93 15.31
N GLU A 200 1.00 3.99 14.96
CA GLU A 200 1.18 3.00 13.90
C GLU A 200 -0.14 2.84 13.18
N LEU A 201 -0.07 2.68 11.85
CA LEU A 201 -1.21 2.36 11.02
C LEU A 201 -1.33 0.85 10.92
N ASN A 202 -2.35 0.28 11.55
CA ASN A 202 -2.50 -1.17 11.60
C ASN A 202 -3.66 -1.64 10.71
N TRP A 203 -3.33 -2.27 9.57
CA TRP A 203 -4.28 -2.98 8.73
C TRP A 203 -4.67 -4.32 9.35
N ASN A 204 -5.59 -4.27 10.31
CA ASN A 204 -6.16 -5.42 11.01
C ASN A 204 -7.69 -5.46 10.86
N GLY A 205 -8.21 -6.67 10.70
CA GLY A 205 -9.62 -6.97 10.62
C GLY A 205 -9.87 -8.45 10.38
N ALA A 206 -11.05 -8.76 9.87
CA ALA A 206 -11.47 -10.11 9.54
C ALA A 206 -11.93 -10.20 8.09
N LEU A 207 -11.48 -11.25 7.40
CA LEU A 207 -12.01 -11.66 6.10
C LEU A 207 -13.13 -12.69 6.30
N SER A 208 -14.31 -12.41 5.75
CA SER A 208 -15.44 -13.33 5.72
C SER A 208 -15.80 -13.68 4.28
N GLU A 209 -15.78 -14.96 3.92
CA GLU A 209 -16.26 -15.40 2.60
C GLU A 209 -17.79 -15.19 2.51
N VAL A 210 -18.23 -14.29 1.64
CA VAL A 210 -19.66 -13.98 1.44
C VAL A 210 -20.27 -14.79 0.31
N SER A 211 -19.44 -15.22 -0.63
CA SER A 211 -19.75 -16.21 -1.67
C SER A 211 -18.44 -16.82 -2.16
N SER A 212 -18.49 -17.94 -2.89
CA SER A 212 -17.28 -18.68 -3.29
C SER A 212 -16.20 -17.77 -3.91
N GLY A 213 -15.06 -17.64 -3.23
CA GLY A 213 -13.91 -16.84 -3.65
C GLY A 213 -14.08 -15.32 -3.54
N VAL A 214 -15.18 -14.85 -2.93
CA VAL A 214 -15.49 -13.43 -2.71
C VAL A 214 -15.54 -13.17 -1.22
N PHE A 215 -14.64 -12.32 -0.75
CA PHE A 215 -14.53 -11.99 0.66
C PHE A 215 -14.96 -10.57 0.95
N ARG A 216 -15.44 -10.36 2.18
CA ARG A 216 -15.68 -9.06 2.78
C ARG A 216 -14.64 -8.85 3.88
N PHE A 217 -13.97 -7.70 3.84
CA PHE A 217 -13.14 -7.23 4.96
C PHE A 217 -14.01 -6.46 5.94
N THR A 218 -13.81 -6.68 7.23
CA THR A 218 -14.38 -5.88 8.33
C THR A 218 -13.23 -5.49 9.24
N GLY A 219 -12.97 -4.19 9.41
CA GLY A 219 -11.89 -3.70 10.26
C GLY A 219 -12.07 -4.12 11.72
N ASP A 220 -10.94 -4.31 12.42
CA ASP A 220 -10.95 -4.70 13.82
C ASP A 220 -11.63 -3.63 14.70
N GLY A 221 -12.34 -4.05 15.74
CA GLY A 221 -13.07 -3.14 16.62
C GLY A 221 -12.19 -2.21 17.46
N SER A 222 -10.89 -2.43 17.48
CA SER A 222 -9.93 -1.72 18.34
C SER A 222 -8.85 -0.93 17.60
N ASN A 223 -8.78 -1.00 16.26
CA ASN A 223 -7.74 -0.34 15.47
C ASN A 223 -8.21 0.90 14.68
N ASP A 224 -7.34 1.39 13.81
CA ASP A 224 -7.50 2.50 12.86
C ASP A 224 -8.74 2.36 11.97
N PHE A 225 -9.04 1.13 11.55
CA PHE A 225 -10.04 0.79 10.55
C PHE A 225 -11.34 0.27 11.17
N ARG A 226 -11.53 0.43 12.48
CA ARG A 226 -12.81 0.12 13.13
C ARG A 226 -13.97 0.78 12.36
N HIS A 227 -15.09 0.07 12.26
CA HIS A 227 -16.29 0.50 11.51
C HIS A 227 -16.12 0.61 9.98
N LEU A 228 -14.96 0.24 9.43
CA LEU A 228 -14.78 0.05 7.99
C LEU A 228 -15.23 -1.36 7.56
N VAL A 229 -16.05 -1.40 6.52
CA VAL A 229 -16.40 -2.63 5.79
C VAL A 229 -16.04 -2.45 4.33
N ILE A 230 -15.40 -3.44 3.72
CA ILE A 230 -15.11 -3.46 2.29
C ILE A 230 -15.75 -4.72 1.70
N ASN A 231 -16.74 -4.51 0.85
CA ASN A 231 -17.35 -5.59 0.07
C ASN A 231 -16.49 -5.91 -1.15
N ASP A 232 -16.57 -7.15 -1.62
CA ASP A 232 -15.82 -7.61 -2.80
C ASP A 232 -14.31 -7.39 -2.67
N PHE A 233 -13.76 -7.55 -1.45
CA PHE A 233 -12.37 -7.24 -1.12
C PHE A 233 -11.38 -7.94 -2.06
N THR A 234 -11.56 -9.26 -2.29
CA THR A 234 -10.71 -10.02 -3.21
C THR A 234 -10.80 -9.56 -4.67
N ARG A 235 -11.87 -8.85 -5.03
CA ARG A 235 -12.13 -8.36 -6.39
C ARG A 235 -11.71 -6.90 -6.59
N LEU A 236 -11.11 -6.25 -5.59
CA LEU A 236 -10.51 -4.93 -5.78
C LEU A 236 -9.51 -4.97 -6.94
N GLY A 237 -9.55 -3.94 -7.78
CA GLY A 237 -8.67 -3.80 -8.96
C GLY A 237 -7.29 -3.25 -8.61
N GLY A 238 -6.98 -3.19 -7.31
CA GLY A 238 -5.71 -2.75 -6.73
C GLY A 238 -5.92 -2.15 -5.34
N PHE A 239 -4.84 -2.05 -4.58
CA PHE A 239 -4.86 -1.58 -3.20
C PHE A 239 -3.66 -0.67 -2.94
N VAL A 240 -3.92 0.53 -2.42
CA VAL A 240 -2.90 1.49 -2.00
C VAL A 240 -3.15 1.92 -0.57
N LEU A 241 -2.15 1.71 0.28
CA LEU A 241 -2.17 2.12 1.68
C LEU A 241 -0.97 3.02 1.97
N GLY A 242 -1.26 4.20 2.53
CA GLY A 242 -0.23 5.20 2.83
C GLY A 242 0.27 5.92 1.57
N LYS A 243 1.39 6.64 1.72
CA LYS A 243 1.99 7.44 0.64
C LYS A 243 3.51 7.42 0.74
N ASN A 244 4.21 7.58 -0.39
CA ASN A 244 5.67 7.48 -0.53
C ASN A 244 6.51 8.22 0.52
N ASP A 245 6.00 9.33 1.07
CA ASP A 245 6.71 10.16 2.04
C ASP A 245 6.24 9.96 3.49
N SER A 246 5.41 8.95 3.73
CA SER A 246 4.93 8.58 5.06
C SER A 246 6.07 8.09 5.93
N THR A 247 6.12 8.61 7.16
CA THR A 247 6.99 8.21 8.26
C THR A 247 6.26 7.41 9.34
N ILE A 248 4.92 7.32 9.26
CA ILE A 248 4.12 6.47 10.15
C ILE A 248 4.41 4.99 9.88
N PRO A 249 4.80 4.20 10.90
CA PRO A 249 4.90 2.75 10.82
C PRO A 249 3.60 2.12 10.31
N VAL A 250 3.71 1.08 9.50
CA VAL A 250 2.57 0.31 8.98
C VAL A 250 2.72 -1.14 9.35
N GLU A 251 1.67 -1.71 9.92
CA GLU A 251 1.55 -3.13 10.20
C GLU A 251 0.41 -3.73 9.36
N VAL A 252 0.64 -4.89 8.77
CA VAL A 252 -0.36 -5.63 7.97
C VAL A 252 -0.65 -6.96 8.65
N GLU A 253 -1.71 -7.01 9.44
CA GLU A 253 -2.19 -8.18 10.20
C GLU A 253 -3.36 -8.90 9.54
N THR A 254 -3.75 -8.49 8.33
CA THR A 254 -4.79 -9.15 7.54
C THR A 254 -4.35 -9.28 6.09
N GLU A 255 -4.51 -10.47 5.52
CA GLU A 255 -4.15 -10.78 4.14
C GLU A 255 -4.73 -9.75 3.15
N ILE A 256 -3.90 -9.35 2.18
CA ILE A 256 -4.31 -8.51 1.06
C ILE A 256 -4.24 -9.36 -0.22
N ASP A 257 -5.39 -9.93 -0.60
CA ASP A 257 -5.60 -10.58 -1.90
C ASP A 257 -6.45 -9.67 -2.78
N VAL A 258 -5.91 -9.20 -3.91
CA VAL A 258 -6.63 -8.31 -4.84
C VAL A 258 -6.35 -8.66 -6.31
N ASN A 259 -7.27 -8.28 -7.19
CA ASN A 259 -7.17 -8.46 -8.65
C ASN A 259 -6.48 -7.26 -9.32
N GLY A 260 -5.36 -6.80 -8.77
CA GLY A 260 -4.60 -5.66 -9.27
C GLY A 260 -3.36 -5.36 -8.43
N PRO A 261 -2.67 -4.24 -8.67
CA PRO A 261 -1.42 -3.94 -7.98
C PRO A 261 -1.64 -3.65 -6.50
N ILE A 262 -0.66 -4.00 -5.67
CA ILE A 262 -0.60 -3.68 -4.24
C ILE A 262 0.53 -2.67 -4.03
N SER A 263 0.27 -1.58 -3.31
CA SER A 263 1.29 -0.62 -2.90
C SER A 263 1.10 -0.21 -1.45
N ILE A 264 2.09 -0.49 -0.62
CA ILE A 264 2.10 -0.16 0.81
C ILE A 264 3.28 0.78 1.06
N TYR A 265 3.01 1.91 1.69
CA TYR A 265 4.04 2.90 2.05
C TYR A 265 3.95 3.24 3.54
N GLY A 266 5.09 3.27 4.22
CA GLY A 266 5.18 3.60 5.64
C GLY A 266 6.56 4.09 6.07
N GLY A 267 6.69 4.40 7.35
CA GLY A 267 7.95 4.59 8.05
C GLY A 267 8.71 3.28 8.07
N ASP A 268 8.47 2.48 9.10
CA ASP A 268 8.74 1.05 9.06
C ASP A 268 7.52 0.32 8.48
N VAL A 269 7.72 -0.81 7.81
CA VAL A 269 6.63 -1.67 7.36
C VAL A 269 6.84 -3.09 7.85
N THR A 270 5.88 -3.62 8.61
CA THR A 270 5.84 -5.00 9.09
C THR A 270 4.71 -5.75 8.38
N LEU A 271 5.03 -6.88 7.76
CA LEU A 271 4.08 -7.76 7.10
C LEU A 271 3.87 -9.02 7.95
N GLU A 272 2.71 -9.10 8.60
CA GLU A 272 2.29 -10.25 9.40
C GLU A 272 1.44 -11.24 8.62
N GLU A 273 0.98 -10.87 7.42
CA GLU A 273 0.13 -11.70 6.57
C GLU A 273 0.58 -11.72 5.10
N ASP A 274 -0.05 -12.61 4.33
CA ASP A 274 0.22 -12.82 2.91
C ASP A 274 -0.22 -11.62 2.04
N LEU A 275 0.49 -11.41 0.93
CA LEU A 275 0.11 -10.44 -0.11
C LEU A 275 -0.04 -11.15 -1.45
N SER A 276 -1.20 -11.01 -2.10
CA SER A 276 -1.54 -11.68 -3.35
C SER A 276 -2.06 -10.69 -4.40
N SER A 277 -1.25 -10.41 -5.42
CA SER A 277 -1.65 -9.64 -6.61
C SER A 277 -1.96 -10.57 -7.78
N ARG A 278 -3.25 -10.75 -8.10
CA ARG A 278 -3.71 -11.81 -9.01
C ARG A 278 -3.78 -11.41 -10.49
N LEU A 279 -3.88 -10.12 -10.78
CA LEU A 279 -3.96 -9.64 -12.16
C LEU A 279 -2.61 -9.84 -12.85
N SER A 280 -2.62 -10.38 -14.08
CA SER A 280 -1.37 -10.60 -14.82
C SER A 280 -0.64 -9.28 -15.07
N GLY A 281 0.64 -9.23 -14.70
CA GLY A 281 1.49 -8.05 -14.81
C GLY A 281 1.23 -6.99 -13.74
N ALA A 282 0.46 -7.30 -12.69
CA ALA A 282 0.25 -6.40 -11.56
C ALA A 282 1.31 -6.61 -10.47
N ASP A 283 1.85 -5.50 -9.99
CA ASP A 283 3.01 -5.49 -9.10
C ASP A 283 2.60 -5.50 -7.63
N VAL A 284 3.53 -5.92 -6.76
CA VAL A 284 3.50 -5.69 -5.32
C VAL A 284 4.69 -4.81 -4.95
N LEU A 285 4.40 -3.65 -4.37
CA LEU A 285 5.39 -2.72 -3.82
C LEU A 285 5.16 -2.53 -2.32
N VAL A 286 6.19 -2.80 -1.54
CA VAL A 286 6.23 -2.50 -0.10
C VAL A 286 7.42 -1.59 0.14
N LYS A 287 7.15 -0.37 0.61
CA LYS A 287 8.17 0.67 0.74
C LYS A 287 8.14 1.33 2.12
N GLY A 288 9.20 1.09 2.88
CA GLY A 288 9.49 1.76 4.14
C GLY A 288 10.52 2.88 3.95
N LYS A 289 10.34 4.00 4.67
CA LYS A 289 11.41 4.97 4.92
C LYS A 289 12.52 4.35 5.77
N GLY A 290 12.15 3.57 6.78
CA GLY A 290 13.02 2.71 7.58
C GLY A 290 13.01 1.28 7.07
N LYS A 291 12.74 0.30 7.94
CA LYS A 291 12.82 -1.13 7.59
C LYS A 291 11.58 -1.64 6.85
N VAL A 292 11.78 -2.74 6.10
CA VAL A 292 10.69 -3.61 5.63
C VAL A 292 10.93 -5.00 6.19
N GLU A 293 10.02 -5.47 7.05
CA GLU A 293 10.15 -6.72 7.79
C GLU A 293 8.94 -7.63 7.56
N THR A 294 9.18 -8.93 7.55
CA THR A 294 8.12 -9.94 7.48
C THR A 294 8.27 -10.92 8.64
N ILE A 295 7.15 -11.40 9.17
CA ILE A 295 7.18 -12.52 10.12
C ILE A 295 7.42 -13.85 9.39
N ALA A 296 7.42 -14.95 10.13
CA ALA A 296 7.67 -16.26 9.55
C ALA A 296 6.47 -16.81 8.76
N SER A 297 6.75 -17.66 7.77
CA SER A 297 5.78 -18.47 7.02
C SER A 297 4.72 -17.65 6.26
N ARG A 298 5.13 -16.62 5.53
CA ARG A 298 4.26 -15.83 4.64
C ARG A 298 4.56 -16.07 3.16
N THR A 299 3.57 -15.82 2.32
CA THR A 299 3.67 -15.83 0.87
C THR A 299 3.39 -14.44 0.30
N PHE A 300 4.34 -13.94 -0.49
CA PHE A 300 4.21 -12.71 -1.26
C PHE A 300 4.20 -13.07 -2.73
N GLN A 301 3.03 -12.94 -3.37
CA GLN A 301 2.79 -13.44 -4.71
C GLN A 301 2.29 -12.34 -5.65
N ALA A 302 2.90 -12.29 -6.83
CA ALA A 302 2.39 -11.57 -7.98
C ALA A 302 2.19 -12.52 -9.16
N ASN A 303 1.22 -12.20 -10.01
CA ASN A 303 1.01 -12.92 -11.26
C ASN A 303 1.76 -12.23 -12.39
N ASN A 304 3.02 -12.58 -12.61
CA ASN A 304 3.86 -12.02 -13.68
C ASN A 304 4.15 -10.51 -13.56
N GLY A 305 3.77 -9.86 -12.45
CA GLY A 305 4.21 -8.52 -12.10
C GLY A 305 5.39 -8.56 -11.14
N ASP A 306 6.00 -7.41 -10.89
CA ASP A 306 7.19 -7.27 -10.07
C ASP A 306 6.84 -7.38 -8.57
N LEU A 307 7.76 -7.94 -7.78
CA LEU A 307 7.72 -7.92 -6.32
C LEU A 307 8.88 -7.06 -5.81
N THR A 308 8.57 -5.99 -5.07
CA THR A 308 9.59 -5.06 -4.58
C THR A 308 9.42 -4.79 -3.09
N PHE A 309 10.44 -5.12 -2.31
CA PHE A 309 10.60 -4.65 -0.93
C PHE A 309 11.71 -3.60 -0.90
N TRP A 310 11.32 -2.39 -0.50
CA TRP A 310 12.17 -1.19 -0.50
C TRP A 310 12.26 -0.64 0.92
N SER A 311 13.42 -0.78 1.57
CA SER A 311 13.74 -0.14 2.86
C SER A 311 14.67 1.06 2.69
N ASP A 312 14.98 1.81 3.75
CA ASP A 312 15.87 3.00 3.68
C ASP A 312 15.40 3.97 2.57
N GLY A 313 14.08 4.15 2.47
CA GLY A 313 13.41 4.96 1.44
C GLY A 313 13.68 6.46 1.56
N ASP A 314 14.35 6.90 2.63
CA ASP A 314 14.90 8.25 2.79
C ASP A 314 16.43 8.31 2.56
N GLY A 315 17.11 7.16 2.45
CA GLY A 315 18.54 7.06 2.25
C GLY A 315 19.38 7.55 3.43
N ASN A 316 18.85 7.45 4.64
CA ASN A 316 19.55 7.86 5.86
C ASN A 316 20.55 6.80 6.37
N GLY A 317 20.51 5.59 5.81
CA GLY A 317 21.40 4.48 6.17
C GLY A 317 20.85 3.52 7.22
N GLU A 318 19.59 3.71 7.66
CA GLU A 318 18.91 3.01 8.76
C GLU A 318 17.56 2.41 8.32
N GLY A 319 17.61 1.52 7.33
CA GLY A 319 16.48 0.72 6.88
C GLY A 319 16.94 -0.56 6.19
N ASN A 320 16.73 -1.69 6.85
CA ASN A 320 17.01 -3.03 6.33
C ASN A 320 15.76 -3.74 5.77
N VAL A 321 15.98 -4.74 4.93
CA VAL A 321 14.94 -5.73 4.57
C VAL A 321 15.16 -7.00 5.38
N VAL A 322 14.16 -7.43 6.15
CA VAL A 322 14.18 -8.67 6.92
C VAL A 322 13.09 -9.60 6.44
N LEU A 323 13.48 -10.79 5.98
CA LEU A 323 12.55 -11.89 5.79
C LEU A 323 12.61 -12.80 7.01
N GLY A 324 11.47 -12.99 7.68
CA GLY A 324 11.30 -14.04 8.68
C GLY A 324 11.57 -15.45 8.12
N ASN A 325 11.46 -16.47 8.96
CA ASN A 325 11.69 -17.84 8.49
C ASN A 325 10.62 -18.29 7.50
N ASP A 326 10.98 -19.14 6.53
CA ASP A 326 10.03 -19.87 5.67
C ASP A 326 9.14 -18.99 4.76
N ASN A 327 9.61 -17.77 4.45
CA ASN A 327 8.91 -16.87 3.53
C ASN A 327 9.09 -17.29 2.06
N VAL A 328 8.02 -17.11 1.27
CA VAL A 328 7.98 -17.36 -0.17
C VAL A 328 7.74 -16.06 -0.93
N LEU A 329 8.67 -15.68 -1.81
CA LEU A 329 8.50 -14.58 -2.76
C LEU A 329 8.33 -15.19 -4.16
N ASN A 330 7.15 -15.00 -4.78
CA ASN A 330 6.82 -15.60 -6.06
C ASN A 330 6.18 -14.60 -7.03
N SER A 331 6.91 -14.13 -8.03
CA SER A 331 6.37 -13.22 -9.06
C SER A 331 5.76 -13.97 -10.26
N ALA A 332 5.64 -15.29 -10.16
CA ALA A 332 5.33 -16.20 -11.26
C ALA A 332 3.99 -16.92 -11.09
N ASN A 333 3.09 -16.38 -10.26
CA ASN A 333 1.80 -16.95 -9.94
C ASN A 333 1.87 -18.39 -9.40
N GLY A 334 2.78 -18.63 -8.44
CA GLY A 334 2.95 -19.93 -7.80
C GLY A 334 3.83 -20.92 -8.58
N ARG A 335 4.29 -20.57 -9.79
CA ARG A 335 5.25 -21.40 -10.54
C ARG A 335 6.65 -21.36 -9.92
N THR A 336 7.38 -22.46 -10.06
CA THR A 336 8.70 -22.68 -9.43
C THR A 336 9.71 -23.36 -10.37
N GLY A 337 9.41 -23.41 -11.67
CA GLY A 337 10.19 -24.13 -12.67
C GLY A 337 11.50 -23.42 -13.01
N ASP A 338 12.55 -24.21 -13.23
CA ASP A 338 13.89 -23.70 -13.57
C ASP A 338 13.96 -23.02 -14.95
N THR A 339 12.98 -23.24 -15.82
CA THR A 339 12.95 -22.69 -17.20
C THR A 339 11.75 -21.77 -17.46
N ASP A 340 11.02 -21.39 -16.41
CA ASP A 340 9.92 -20.42 -16.50
C ASP A 340 10.40 -19.09 -17.11
N SER A 341 9.55 -18.42 -17.89
CA SER A 341 9.96 -17.28 -18.72
C SER A 341 9.00 -16.09 -18.74
N SER A 342 8.09 -15.99 -17.77
CA SER A 342 7.03 -14.98 -17.80
C SER A 342 6.71 -14.31 -16.47
N GLY A 343 7.39 -14.68 -15.37
CA GLY A 343 7.25 -13.99 -14.09
C GLY A 343 7.92 -12.61 -14.08
N GLY A 344 7.55 -11.77 -13.12
CA GLY A 344 8.14 -10.43 -12.94
C GLY A 344 9.45 -10.43 -12.15
N LYS A 345 10.07 -9.26 -12.00
CA LYS A 345 11.28 -9.09 -11.19
C LYS A 345 10.99 -9.28 -9.71
N ILE A 346 12.00 -9.68 -8.95
CA ILE A 346 11.96 -9.67 -7.47
C ILE A 346 13.13 -8.81 -6.99
N THR A 347 12.83 -7.71 -6.29
CA THR A 347 13.83 -6.75 -5.82
C THR A 347 13.75 -6.55 -4.32
N LEU A 348 14.88 -6.77 -3.63
CA LEU A 348 15.08 -6.39 -2.23
C LEU A 348 16.21 -5.34 -2.19
N GLY A 349 15.93 -4.13 -1.73
CA GLY A 349 16.93 -3.07 -1.70
C GLY A 349 16.44 -1.81 -1.00
N GLY A 350 17.11 -0.68 -1.26
CA GLY A 350 16.75 0.58 -0.62
C GLY A 350 17.15 1.85 -1.36
N GLY A 351 17.35 2.94 -0.61
CA GLY A 351 17.77 4.25 -1.09
C GLY A 351 16.63 5.27 -1.29
N SER A 352 16.99 6.54 -1.50
CA SER A 352 16.08 7.70 -1.38
C SER A 352 15.21 8.06 -2.60
N GLY A 353 15.00 7.13 -3.53
CA GLY A 353 14.16 7.35 -4.73
C GLY A 353 12.65 7.42 -4.44
N SER A 354 11.85 7.87 -5.42
CA SER A 354 10.37 8.00 -5.33
C SER A 354 9.58 7.08 -6.26
N GLY A 355 10.27 6.19 -7.00
CA GLY A 355 9.64 5.25 -7.92
C GLY A 355 9.17 3.95 -7.25
N ALA A 356 8.96 2.93 -8.08
CA ALA A 356 8.58 1.57 -7.67
C ALA A 356 9.76 0.58 -7.61
N VAL A 357 10.99 1.03 -7.90
CA VAL A 357 12.20 0.19 -7.89
C VAL A 357 13.29 0.88 -7.05
N PRO A 358 13.89 0.17 -6.06
CA PRO A 358 14.96 0.71 -5.23
C PRO A 358 16.10 1.32 -6.04
N THR A 359 16.59 2.47 -5.57
CA THR A 359 17.69 3.19 -6.23
C THR A 359 19.06 2.77 -5.72
N GLY A 360 19.12 1.96 -4.66
CA GLY A 360 20.35 1.57 -3.98
C GLY A 360 20.20 0.37 -3.05
N HIS A 361 21.06 0.33 -2.04
CA HIS A 361 21.11 -0.74 -1.04
C HIS A 361 20.12 -0.47 0.07
N ALA A 362 19.51 -1.53 0.61
CA ALA A 362 19.00 -1.50 1.97
C ALA A 362 20.21 -1.35 2.91
N SER A 363 20.16 -0.45 3.88
CA SER A 363 21.32 -0.11 4.72
C SER A 363 20.95 -0.19 6.19
N SER A 364 21.82 -0.71 7.04
CA SER A 364 21.58 -0.71 8.49
C SER A 364 22.87 -0.65 9.29
N SER A 365 22.82 0.05 10.43
CA SER A 365 23.92 0.08 11.41
C SER A 365 23.79 -0.95 12.55
N SER A 366 22.76 -1.80 12.51
CA SER A 366 22.49 -2.77 13.58
C SER A 366 22.14 -4.18 13.11
N LEU A 367 21.91 -4.37 11.82
CA LEU A 367 21.58 -5.65 11.18
C LEU A 367 22.20 -5.72 9.78
N PRO A 368 22.05 -6.86 9.07
CA PRO A 368 22.35 -6.88 7.66
C PRO A 368 21.43 -5.94 6.91
N GLY A 369 21.94 -5.31 5.85
CA GLY A 369 21.10 -4.52 4.95
C GLY A 369 19.97 -5.39 4.38
N VAL A 370 20.27 -6.66 4.05
CA VAL A 370 19.24 -7.68 3.78
C VAL A 370 19.49 -8.96 4.59
N LYS A 371 18.50 -9.34 5.41
CA LYS A 371 18.50 -10.54 6.25
C LYS A 371 17.49 -11.56 5.69
N LEU A 372 18.00 -12.72 5.26
CA LEU A 372 17.22 -13.78 4.61
C LEU A 372 17.03 -14.96 5.58
N GLY A 373 15.95 -14.92 6.35
CA GLY A 373 15.69 -15.82 7.47
C GLY A 373 16.28 -15.32 8.78
N THR A 374 15.76 -15.84 9.90
CA THR A 374 16.18 -15.44 11.25
C THR A 374 16.76 -16.58 12.08
N THR A 375 16.53 -17.84 11.68
CA THR A 375 17.02 -19.03 12.39
C THR A 375 17.61 -20.06 11.42
N THR A 376 18.37 -21.00 11.95
CA THR A 376 18.94 -22.11 11.17
C THR A 376 17.90 -23.08 10.62
N ALA A 377 16.65 -23.03 11.10
CA ALA A 377 15.54 -23.85 10.61
C ALA A 377 14.87 -23.29 9.34
N ASN A 378 15.19 -22.04 8.97
CA ASN A 378 14.60 -21.33 7.83
C ASN A 378 14.62 -22.11 6.51
N HIS A 379 13.63 -21.86 5.66
CA HIS A 379 13.68 -22.07 4.22
C HIS A 379 13.07 -20.89 3.45
N THR A 380 13.87 -19.88 3.16
CA THR A 380 13.44 -18.79 2.27
C THR A 380 13.38 -19.29 0.82
N GLN A 381 12.28 -18.99 0.13
CA GLN A 381 12.05 -19.43 -1.24
C GLN A 381 11.75 -18.22 -2.14
N VAL A 382 12.47 -18.10 -3.26
CA VAL A 382 12.36 -16.98 -4.20
C VAL A 382 12.23 -17.50 -5.62
N TYR A 383 11.13 -17.16 -6.29
CA TYR A 383 10.79 -17.64 -7.63
C TYR A 383 10.35 -16.47 -8.52
N SER A 384 11.24 -15.99 -9.39
CA SER A 384 10.87 -14.91 -10.31
C SER A 384 10.26 -15.39 -11.63
N GLY A 385 10.31 -16.70 -11.89
CA GLY A 385 9.70 -17.36 -13.05
C GLY A 385 10.02 -16.76 -14.43
N GLY A 386 11.19 -16.13 -14.60
CA GLY A 386 11.60 -15.49 -15.84
C GLY A 386 12.07 -14.04 -15.68
N GLY A 387 11.64 -13.35 -14.62
CA GLY A 387 12.14 -12.02 -14.27
C GLY A 387 13.48 -12.07 -13.54
N ASP A 388 14.13 -10.92 -13.39
CA ASP A 388 15.40 -10.86 -12.64
C ASP A 388 15.16 -10.83 -11.13
N VAL A 389 16.04 -11.47 -10.36
CA VAL A 389 16.13 -11.31 -8.91
C VAL A 389 17.30 -10.39 -8.60
N SER A 390 17.06 -9.32 -7.85
CA SER A 390 18.09 -8.34 -7.42
C SER A 390 18.01 -8.11 -5.92
N ILE A 391 19.10 -8.37 -5.20
CA ILE A 391 19.19 -8.15 -3.75
C ILE A 391 20.39 -7.26 -3.45
N LYS A 392 20.18 -6.15 -2.75
CA LYS A 392 21.22 -5.17 -2.43
C LYS A 392 21.18 -4.79 -0.96
N GLY A 393 22.23 -5.14 -0.21
CA GLY A 393 22.34 -4.86 1.22
C GLY A 393 23.69 -4.29 1.64
N THR A 394 23.67 -3.27 2.50
CA THR A 394 24.83 -2.68 3.17
C THR A 394 24.65 -2.81 4.68
N SER A 395 25.68 -3.24 5.39
CA SER A 395 25.73 -3.12 6.84
C SER A 395 26.94 -2.30 7.26
N THR A 396 26.67 -1.35 8.16
CA THR A 396 27.68 -0.54 8.86
C THR A 396 27.79 -0.94 10.33
N ALA A 397 27.14 -2.04 10.73
CA ALA A 397 27.09 -2.49 12.11
C ALA A 397 28.48 -2.94 12.61
N LEU A 398 28.74 -2.73 13.91
CA LEU A 398 30.03 -3.00 14.55
C LEU A 398 29.83 -3.61 15.95
N GLY A 399 30.56 -4.69 16.25
CA GLY A 399 30.64 -5.26 17.60
C GLY A 399 29.34 -5.89 18.10
N LEU A 400 28.53 -6.46 17.20
CA LEU A 400 27.29 -7.14 17.54
C LEU A 400 27.54 -8.47 18.25
N GLY A 401 26.55 -8.95 19.01
CA GLY A 401 26.62 -10.24 19.70
C GLY A 401 26.62 -11.45 18.75
N ASP A 402 25.98 -11.30 17.59
CA ASP A 402 26.03 -12.22 16.46
C ASP A 402 26.71 -11.50 15.29
N ASP A 403 27.96 -11.85 14.99
CA ASP A 403 28.77 -11.21 13.94
C ASP A 403 28.13 -11.30 12.54
N ARG A 404 27.29 -12.30 12.32
CA ARG A 404 26.50 -12.47 11.10
C ARG A 404 25.54 -11.32 10.84
N ASP A 405 25.10 -10.61 11.88
CA ASP A 405 24.27 -9.43 11.74
C ASP A 405 25.03 -8.20 11.24
N GLU A 406 26.36 -8.29 11.07
CA GLU A 406 27.18 -7.21 10.50
C GLU A 406 27.46 -7.39 9.00
N ALA A 407 26.87 -8.40 8.36
CA ALA A 407 27.04 -8.67 6.95
C ALA A 407 26.24 -7.71 6.06
N GLY A 408 26.66 -7.45 4.82
CA GLY A 408 25.83 -6.69 3.88
C GLY A 408 24.53 -7.42 3.53
N ILE A 409 24.67 -8.69 3.16
CA ILE A 409 23.58 -9.64 2.99
C ILE A 409 23.93 -10.93 3.74
N TYR A 410 23.01 -11.47 4.52
CA TYR A 410 23.23 -12.76 5.18
C TYR A 410 22.02 -13.67 5.11
N GLN A 411 22.30 -14.96 4.95
CA GLN A 411 21.31 -16.00 4.79
C GLN A 411 21.37 -17.02 5.93
N TRP A 412 20.24 -17.20 6.61
CA TRP A 412 20.05 -18.18 7.66
C TRP A 412 19.33 -19.43 7.13
N GLY A 413 19.71 -20.61 7.62
CA GLY A 413 19.10 -21.89 7.29
C GLY A 413 19.22 -22.27 5.81
N ARG A 414 18.08 -22.56 5.18
CA ARG A 414 17.99 -22.93 3.77
C ARG A 414 17.53 -21.76 2.92
N MET A 415 18.02 -21.71 1.69
CA MET A 415 17.48 -20.83 0.66
C MET A 415 17.34 -21.56 -0.68
N THR A 416 16.21 -21.34 -1.35
CA THR A 416 16.01 -21.73 -2.76
C THR A 416 15.66 -20.48 -3.56
N MET A 417 16.48 -20.16 -4.55
CA MET A 417 16.29 -19.00 -5.42
C MET A 417 16.37 -19.44 -6.88
N LYS A 418 15.25 -19.35 -7.59
CA LYS A 418 15.18 -19.74 -9.00
C LYS A 418 14.64 -18.58 -9.82
N SER A 419 15.40 -18.17 -10.83
CA SER A 419 15.02 -17.04 -11.68
C SER A 419 14.33 -17.42 -12.98
N GLY A 420 14.14 -18.72 -13.25
CA GLY A 420 13.73 -19.17 -14.58
C GLY A 420 14.74 -18.69 -15.63
N ARG A 421 14.27 -18.06 -16.71
CA ARG A 421 15.13 -17.45 -17.75
C ARG A 421 15.67 -16.06 -17.39
N GLY A 422 15.35 -15.53 -16.21
CA GLY A 422 15.90 -14.29 -15.68
C GLY A 422 17.29 -14.47 -15.08
N SER A 423 17.89 -13.39 -14.58
CA SER A 423 19.16 -13.44 -13.82
C SER A 423 18.96 -13.34 -12.32
N ILE A 424 19.98 -13.73 -11.56
CA ILE A 424 20.08 -13.50 -10.12
C ILE A 424 21.29 -12.60 -9.87
N ALA A 425 21.09 -11.49 -9.17
CA ALA A 425 22.15 -10.57 -8.77
C ALA A 425 22.05 -10.29 -7.27
N MET A 426 23.17 -10.41 -6.56
CA MET A 426 23.30 -10.04 -5.15
C MET A 426 24.51 -9.12 -4.97
N GLU A 427 24.29 -7.98 -4.33
CA GLU A 427 25.31 -6.97 -4.04
C GLU A 427 25.33 -6.69 -2.54
N GLY A 428 26.41 -7.08 -1.87
CA GLY A 428 26.54 -7.02 -0.42
C GLY A 428 27.77 -6.23 0.01
N ILE A 429 27.59 -5.25 0.90
CA ILE A 429 28.68 -4.41 1.43
C ILE A 429 28.67 -4.50 2.96
N SER A 430 29.81 -4.80 3.58
CA SER A 430 29.96 -4.83 5.04
C SER A 430 31.18 -4.04 5.51
N SER A 431 31.04 -3.33 6.62
CA SER A 431 32.16 -2.68 7.30
C SER A 431 33.08 -3.67 8.03
N THR A 432 32.55 -4.76 8.58
CA THR A 432 33.31 -5.62 9.51
C THR A 432 33.34 -7.10 9.17
N TYR A 433 32.21 -7.64 8.69
CA TYR A 433 32.02 -9.08 8.50
C TYR A 433 32.03 -9.44 7.02
N GLN A 434 30.98 -10.07 6.50
CA GLN A 434 30.93 -10.58 5.13
C GLN A 434 30.14 -9.63 4.25
N GLY A 435 30.62 -9.31 3.04
CA GLY A 435 29.80 -8.58 2.08
C GLY A 435 28.51 -9.38 1.78
N ILE A 436 28.68 -10.65 1.41
CA ILE A 436 27.60 -11.64 1.27
C ILE A 436 27.99 -12.92 2.02
N GLY A 437 27.13 -13.37 2.93
CA GLY A 437 27.33 -14.59 3.71
C GLY A 437 26.28 -15.67 3.44
N PHE A 438 26.74 -16.86 3.03
CA PHE A 438 25.95 -18.09 2.95
C PHE A 438 26.65 -19.18 3.76
N THR A 439 26.01 -20.11 4.44
CA THR A 439 24.71 -20.02 5.11
C THR A 439 24.99 -20.14 6.62
N ALA A 440 24.08 -19.77 7.51
CA ALA A 440 24.04 -20.35 8.86
C ALA A 440 23.16 -21.63 8.85
N PRO A 441 23.71 -22.84 8.64
CA PRO A 441 22.90 -24.05 8.43
C PRO A 441 22.38 -24.65 9.74
N ALA A 442 21.33 -25.48 9.65
CA ALA A 442 20.92 -26.37 10.74
C ALA A 442 21.96 -27.47 11.04
N THR A 443 22.72 -27.90 10.03
CA THR A 443 23.70 -28.99 10.12
C THR A 443 25.01 -28.62 9.44
N ASN A 444 26.13 -29.09 10.00
CA ASN A 444 27.48 -28.89 9.47
C ASN A 444 28.04 -30.22 8.92
N THR A 445 27.37 -30.80 7.91
CA THR A 445 27.70 -32.08 7.27
C THR A 445 27.63 -31.96 5.74
N ASP A 446 28.52 -32.61 5.00
CA ASP A 446 28.61 -32.55 3.52
C ASP A 446 27.54 -33.38 2.78
N THR A 447 26.70 -34.10 3.51
CA THR A 447 25.58 -34.87 2.97
C THR A 447 24.24 -34.29 3.43
N GLY A 448 23.14 -34.72 2.78
CA GLY A 448 21.78 -34.38 3.18
C GLY A 448 21.16 -33.27 2.33
N THR A 449 20.27 -32.49 2.95
CA THR A 449 19.50 -31.44 2.28
C THR A 449 20.40 -30.26 1.89
N LYS A 450 20.27 -29.83 0.64
CA LYS A 450 20.94 -28.62 0.15
C LYS A 450 20.48 -27.40 0.93
N GLN A 451 21.44 -26.66 1.48
CA GLN A 451 21.18 -25.45 2.26
C GLN A 451 21.10 -24.21 1.37
N LEU A 452 21.72 -24.25 0.20
CA LEU A 452 21.63 -23.19 -0.79
C LEU A 452 21.35 -23.81 -2.16
N ILE A 453 20.30 -23.33 -2.83
CA ILE A 453 20.03 -23.60 -4.23
C ILE A 453 19.84 -22.26 -4.91
N MET A 454 20.68 -21.94 -5.89
CA MET A 454 20.54 -20.78 -6.75
C MET A 454 20.59 -21.23 -8.21
N SER A 455 19.52 -21.01 -8.97
CA SER A 455 19.45 -21.43 -10.38
C SER A 455 18.92 -20.35 -11.32
N SER A 456 19.53 -20.30 -12.50
CA SER A 456 19.10 -19.48 -13.62
C SER A 456 19.26 -20.26 -14.93
N ALA A 457 18.21 -20.31 -15.74
CA ALA A 457 18.21 -20.79 -17.11
C ALA A 457 18.36 -19.66 -18.14
N LYS A 458 18.91 -18.50 -17.74
CA LYS A 458 19.27 -17.44 -18.69
C LYS A 458 20.23 -18.00 -19.74
N THR A 459 19.94 -17.74 -21.02
CA THR A 459 20.63 -18.39 -22.14
C THR A 459 21.94 -17.72 -22.57
N SER A 460 22.18 -16.49 -22.13
CA SER A 460 23.34 -15.69 -22.49
C SER A 460 23.56 -14.54 -21.51
N GLY A 461 24.77 -13.98 -21.48
CA GLY A 461 25.14 -12.92 -20.55
C GLY A 461 25.28 -13.45 -19.12
N MET A 462 25.17 -12.56 -18.13
CA MET A 462 25.28 -12.94 -16.73
C MET A 462 23.99 -13.58 -16.22
N ALA A 463 24.04 -14.87 -15.86
CA ALA A 463 22.93 -15.60 -15.27
C ALA A 463 22.89 -15.41 -13.75
N ILE A 464 24.06 -15.48 -13.10
CA ILE A 464 24.19 -15.32 -11.65
C ILE A 464 25.39 -14.42 -11.37
N LEU A 465 25.17 -13.31 -10.66
CA LEU A 465 26.20 -12.38 -10.20
C LEU A 465 26.16 -12.24 -8.68
N LEU A 466 27.24 -12.61 -8.01
CA LEU A 466 27.43 -12.34 -6.59
C LEU A 466 28.58 -11.35 -6.44
N SER A 467 28.31 -10.17 -5.89
CA SER A 467 29.30 -9.11 -5.68
C SER A 467 29.33 -8.73 -4.20
N GLY A 468 30.33 -9.19 -3.49
CA GLY A 468 30.49 -8.94 -2.06
C GLY A 468 31.75 -8.13 -1.78
N THR A 469 31.61 -7.07 -0.99
CA THR A 469 32.73 -6.24 -0.52
C THR A 469 32.72 -6.17 1.00
N SER A 470 33.88 -6.36 1.62
CA SER A 470 34.06 -6.13 3.06
C SER A 470 35.37 -5.41 3.37
N SER A 471 35.36 -4.47 4.32
CA SER A 471 36.58 -3.79 4.77
C SER A 471 37.41 -4.55 5.80
N SER A 472 36.91 -5.63 6.41
CA SER A 472 37.73 -6.48 7.31
C SER A 472 37.45 -7.98 7.26
N GLY A 473 36.37 -8.44 6.64
CA GLY A 473 36.11 -9.85 6.38
C GLY A 473 36.21 -10.21 4.90
N PRO A 474 35.71 -11.38 4.49
CA PRO A 474 35.67 -11.78 3.09
C PRO A 474 34.53 -11.06 2.36
N GLY A 475 34.71 -10.83 1.06
CA GLY A 475 33.67 -10.23 0.21
C GLY A 475 32.46 -11.15 0.08
N VAL A 476 32.66 -12.39 -0.37
CA VAL A 476 31.61 -13.42 -0.48
C VAL A 476 32.10 -14.67 0.26
N SER A 477 31.26 -15.24 1.12
CA SER A 477 31.59 -16.47 1.86
C SER A 477 30.55 -17.58 1.66
N PHE A 478 31.05 -18.80 1.48
CA PHE A 478 30.29 -20.05 1.52
C PHE A 478 30.69 -20.84 2.78
N ASN A 479 30.28 -20.34 3.95
CA ASN A 479 30.54 -20.93 5.25
C ASN A 479 29.89 -22.30 5.43
N TYR A 480 30.51 -23.07 6.33
CA TYR A 480 30.08 -24.38 6.84
C TYR A 480 30.05 -25.51 5.80
N LEU A 481 30.28 -26.72 6.27
CA LEU A 481 30.19 -27.96 5.52
C LEU A 481 28.72 -28.30 5.29
N ASN A 482 28.21 -28.09 4.09
CA ASN A 482 26.87 -28.52 3.68
C ASN A 482 26.71 -28.50 2.15
N PRO A 483 25.75 -29.28 1.60
CA PRO A 483 25.49 -29.25 0.17
C PRO A 483 24.95 -27.88 -0.26
N LYS A 484 25.57 -27.27 -1.28
CA LYS A 484 25.16 -26.00 -1.90
C LYS A 484 25.24 -26.13 -3.43
N GLU A 485 24.34 -25.45 -4.14
CA GLU A 485 24.31 -25.43 -5.60
C GLU A 485 24.11 -24.02 -6.15
N ILE A 486 24.94 -23.67 -7.13
CA ILE A 486 24.79 -22.47 -7.96
C ILE A 486 24.86 -22.94 -9.41
N LEU A 487 23.75 -22.82 -10.13
CA LEU A 487 23.55 -23.46 -11.43
C LEU A 487 23.16 -22.44 -12.51
N SER A 488 23.95 -22.38 -13.57
CA SER A 488 23.50 -21.81 -14.85
C SER A 488 23.07 -22.95 -15.76
N LEU A 489 21.76 -23.07 -15.95
CA LEU A 489 21.14 -24.17 -16.68
C LEU A 489 20.95 -23.86 -18.17
N GLY A 490 20.94 -22.58 -18.54
CA GLY A 490 20.66 -22.10 -19.89
C GLY A 490 21.90 -21.77 -20.73
N GLY A 491 23.10 -21.78 -20.13
CA GLY A 491 24.36 -21.40 -20.78
C GLY A 491 24.83 -19.97 -20.52
N GLY A 492 24.15 -19.22 -19.63
CA GLY A 492 24.66 -17.95 -19.12
C GLY A 492 25.85 -18.11 -18.17
N GLN A 493 26.46 -16.98 -17.80
CA GLN A 493 27.66 -16.94 -16.97
C GLN A 493 27.30 -16.91 -15.48
N ILE A 494 28.15 -17.51 -14.67
CA ILE A 494 28.16 -17.33 -13.21
C ILE A 494 29.41 -16.51 -12.90
N GLN A 495 29.26 -15.40 -12.19
CA GLN A 495 30.37 -14.58 -11.71
C GLN A 495 30.24 -14.34 -10.21
N ILE A 496 31.33 -14.58 -9.48
CA ILE A 496 31.43 -14.36 -8.04
C ILE A 496 32.64 -13.45 -7.81
N ASN A 497 32.38 -12.22 -7.39
CA ASN A 497 33.37 -11.21 -7.09
C ASN A 497 33.38 -10.96 -5.58
N GLY A 498 34.40 -11.48 -4.89
CA GLY A 498 34.65 -11.18 -3.48
C GLY A 498 35.84 -10.25 -3.31
N SER A 499 35.62 -9.05 -2.76
CA SER A 499 36.68 -8.13 -2.34
C SER A 499 36.67 -8.00 -0.82
N GLY A 500 37.77 -8.34 -0.16
CA GLY A 500 37.85 -8.34 1.31
C GLY A 500 39.25 -8.01 1.80
N ALA A 501 39.37 -7.47 3.00
CA ALA A 501 40.66 -7.29 3.69
C ALA A 501 41.00 -8.45 4.65
N GLY A 502 40.06 -9.39 4.85
CA GLY A 502 40.26 -10.58 5.68
C GLY A 502 40.86 -11.77 4.90
N VAL A 503 41.57 -12.66 5.61
CA VAL A 503 42.02 -13.95 5.06
C VAL A 503 40.80 -14.82 4.77
N GLY A 504 40.57 -15.18 3.52
CA GLY A 504 39.52 -16.13 3.16
C GLY A 504 39.76 -17.47 3.83
N ASN A 505 38.74 -18.02 4.49
CA ASN A 505 38.72 -19.42 4.94
C ASN A 505 38.05 -20.30 3.89
#